data_AF-A0A7L0HWC1-F1
#
_entry.id   AF-A0A7L0HWC1-F1
#
_cell.length_a   1.000
_cell.length_b   1.000
_cell.length_c   1.000
_cell.angle_alpha   90.00
_cell.angle_beta   90.00
_cell.angle_gamma   90.00
#
_symmetry.space_group_name_H-M   'P 1'
#
loop_
_entity.id
_entity.type
_entity.pdbx_description
1 polymer ?
#
loop_
_entity_poly.entity_id
_entity_poly.type
_entity_poly.pdbx_seq_one_letter_code
_entity_poly.pdbx_strand_id
1 'polypeptide(L)' 'VGFPTHSGLLLHQKSHLGPRPYVCSECGKAFRENTTLRRHQRIHTGEKPYQCSHCQKSFRASSTLIIHQRIHTGEKPYP' A
#
# COMPACT_ATOMS: atom_id res chain seq x y z
N VAL A 1 -14.48 -16.15 -6.58
CA VAL A 1 -13.42 -16.12 -7.61
C VAL A 1 -13.20 -17.55 -8.08
N GLY A 2 -13.43 -17.85 -9.36
CA GLY A 2 -13.13 -19.18 -9.91
C GLY A 2 -11.65 -19.25 -10.29
N PHE A 3 -10.93 -20.25 -9.76
CA PHE A 3 -9.52 -20.46 -10.09
C PHE A 3 -9.43 -21.55 -11.15
N PRO A 4 -9.02 -21.24 -12.39
CA PRO A 4 -9.00 -22.20 -13.50
C PRO A 4 -7.90 -23.27 -13.36
N THR A 5 -6.98 -23.13 -12.40
CA THR A 5 -5.88 -24.07 -12.17
C THR A 5 -5.72 -24.41 -10.69
N HIS A 6 -5.31 -25.65 -10.42
CA HIS A 6 -4.99 -26.13 -9.06
C HIS A 6 -3.87 -25.29 -8.41
N SER A 7 -2.86 -24.88 -9.18
CA SER A 7 -1.82 -23.95 -8.71
C SER A 7 -2.38 -22.58 -8.31
N GLY A 8 -3.38 -22.06 -9.01
CA GLY A 8 -4.04 -20.80 -8.67
C GLY A 8 -4.80 -20.87 -7.35
N LEU A 9 -5.47 -22.00 -7.09
CA LEU A 9 -6.14 -22.25 -5.81
C LEU A 9 -5.14 -22.40 -4.66
N LEU A 10 -4.05 -23.14 -4.86
CA LEU A 10 -3.01 -23.30 -3.84
C LEU A 10 -2.31 -21.96 -3.51
N LEU A 11 -1.99 -21.13 -4.50
CA LEU A 11 -1.43 -19.80 -4.29
C LEU A 11 -2.43 -18.88 -3.56
N HIS A 12 -3.71 -18.97 -3.90
CA HIS A 12 -4.78 -18.26 -3.19
C HIS A 12 -4.90 -18.71 -1.73
N GLN A 13 -4.91 -20.02 -1.46
CA GLN A 13 -4.98 -20.58 -0.12
C GLN A 13 -3.75 -20.18 0.72
N LYS A 14 -2.57 -20.14 0.11
CA LYS A 14 -1.32 -19.65 0.72
C LYS A 14 -1.32 -18.16 1.02
N SER A 15 -2.25 -17.38 0.44
CA SER A 15 -2.44 -15.96 0.78
C SER A 15 -3.28 -15.76 2.05
N HIS A 16 -4.17 -16.71 2.36
CA HIS A 16 -4.96 -16.74 3.61
C HIS A 16 -4.12 -17.25 4.79
N LEU A 17 -3.26 -18.25 4.55
CA LEU A 17 -2.35 -18.83 5.55
C LEU A 17 -0.92 -18.24 5.48
N GLY A 18 -0.71 -17.24 4.62
CA GLY A 18 0.59 -16.70 4.35
C GLY A 18 1.16 -16.03 5.60
N PRO A 19 2.37 -16.40 6.07
CA PRO A 19 2.97 -15.74 7.21
C PRO A 19 3.05 -14.25 6.92
N ARG A 20 2.61 -13.45 7.88
CA ARG A 20 2.79 -12.00 7.91
C ARG A 20 3.87 -11.70 8.95
N PRO A 21 5.16 -11.98 8.65
CA PRO A 21 6.22 -11.96 9.65
C PRO A 21 6.53 -10.54 10.15
N TYR A 22 6.08 -9.51 9.43
CA TYR A 22 6.37 -8.11 9.76
C TYR A 22 5.24 -7.52 10.59
N VAL A 23 5.42 -7.50 11.91
CA VAL A 23 4.42 -6.99 12.86
C VAL A 23 4.77 -5.58 13.30
N CYS A 24 3.78 -4.69 13.33
CA CYS A 24 3.91 -3.36 13.89
C CYS A 24 3.91 -3.45 15.42
N SER A 25 4.98 -2.95 16.04
CA SER A 25 5.11 -2.91 17.50
C SER A 25 4.11 -1.97 18.19
N GLU A 26 3.65 -0.91 17.52
CA GLU A 26 2.76 0.10 18.11
C GLU A 26 1.29 -0.35 18.14
N CYS A 27 0.84 -1.17 17.18
CA CYS A 27 -0.57 -1.56 17.08
C CYS A 27 -0.83 -3.05 16.79
N GLY A 28 0.22 -3.87 16.74
CA GLY A 28 0.13 -5.33 16.52
C GLY A 28 -0.27 -5.75 15.10
N LYS A 29 -0.47 -4.82 14.16
CA LYS A 29 -0.85 -5.17 12.78
C LYS A 29 0.29 -5.89 12.05
N ALA A 30 -0.05 -7.00 11.39
CA ALA A 30 0.90 -7.81 10.66
C ALA A 30 0.81 -7.59 9.14
N PHE A 31 1.98 -7.55 8.49
CA PHE A 31 2.18 -7.31 7.07
C PHE A 31 3.01 -8.42 6.44
N ARG A 32 2.78 -8.65 5.14
CA ARG A 32 3.51 -9.65 4.35
C ARG A 32 4.92 -9.18 3.96
N GLU A 33 5.15 -7.87 3.93
CA GLU A 33 6.40 -7.26 3.48
C GLU A 33 6.87 -6.18 4.45
N ASN A 34 8.19 -6.09 4.64
CA ASN A 34 8.81 -5.07 5.49
C ASN A 34 8.57 -3.65 4.96
N THR A 35 8.63 -3.46 3.64
CA THR A 35 8.35 -2.17 3.00
C THR A 35 6.95 -1.65 3.33
N THR A 36 5.97 -2.55 3.37
CA THR A 36 4.59 -2.24 3.74
C THR A 36 4.48 -1.90 5.22
N LEU A 37 5.18 -2.63 6.11
CA LEU A 37 5.26 -2.29 7.54
C LEU A 37 5.91 -0.92 7.76
N ARG A 38 7.06 -0.63 7.13
CA ARG A 38 7.75 0.66 7.25
C ARG A 38 6.89 1.82 6.78
N ARG A 39 6.18 1.66 5.65
CA ARG A 39 5.20 2.65 5.18
C ARG A 39 4.04 2.80 6.17
N HIS A 40 3.59 1.70 6.77
CA HIS A 40 2.56 1.73 7.80
C HIS A 40 3.02 2.49 9.05
N GLN A 41 4.26 2.35 9.52
CA GLN A 41 4.75 3.07 10.70
C GLN A 41 4.64 4.60 10.56
N ARG A 42 4.68 5.14 9.34
CA ARG A 42 4.41 6.56 9.07
C ARG A 42 3.02 7.04 9.51
N ILE A 43 2.08 6.13 9.76
CA ILE A 43 0.78 6.52 10.32
C ILE A 43 0.89 6.98 11.76
N HIS A 44 1.81 6.38 12.51
CA HIS A 44 2.01 6.63 13.94
C HIS A 44 2.94 7.82 14.14
N THR A 45 4.03 7.90 13.37
CA THR A 45 4.95 9.04 13.41
C THR A 45 4.39 10.30 12.76
N GLY A 46 3.36 10.18 11.92
CA GLY A 46 2.81 11.28 11.13
C GLY A 46 3.68 11.72 9.95
N GLU A 47 4.80 11.05 9.70
CA GLU A 47 5.74 11.39 8.62
C GLU A 47 5.04 11.31 7.25
N LYS A 48 5.19 12.37 6.45
CA LYS A 48 4.61 12.47 5.11
C LYS A 48 5.69 12.95 4.13
N PRO A 49 6.60 12.06 3.70
CA PRO A 49 7.77 12.46 2.93
C PRO A 49 7.45 12.85 1.48
N TYR A 50 6.24 12.55 1.00
CA TYR A 50 5.87 12.81 -0.39
C TYR A 50 5.00 14.05 -0.50
N GLN A 51 5.60 15.17 -0.89
CA GLN A 51 4.92 16.45 -1.01
C GLN A 51 4.50 16.73 -2.45
N CYS A 52 3.28 17.23 -2.62
CA CYS A 52 2.78 17.70 -3.90
C CYS A 52 3.36 19.07 -4.22
N SER A 53 4.02 19.21 -5.37
CA SER A 53 4.57 20.48 -5.84
C SER A 53 3.50 21.54 -6.14
N HIS A 54 2.29 21.14 -6.54
CA HIS A 54 1.22 22.07 -6.93
C HIS A 54 0.51 22.72 -5.73
N CYS A 55 0.25 21.96 -4.66
CA CYS A 55 -0.56 22.43 -3.52
C CYS A 55 0.07 22.19 -2.15
N GLN A 56 1.33 21.74 -2.12
CA GLN A 56 2.11 21.47 -0.90
C GLN A 56 1.50 20.44 0.06
N LYS A 57 0.43 19.74 -0.34
CA LYS A 57 -0.11 18.61 0.42
C LYS A 57 0.88 17.46 0.47
N SER A 58 1.08 16.92 1.66
CA SER A 58 2.03 15.83 1.89
C SER A 58 1.32 14.49 2.16
N PHE A 59 1.91 13.40 1.67
CA PHE A 59 1.37 12.04 1.68
C PHE A 59 2.37 11.05 2.28
N ARG A 60 1.84 9.95 2.82
CA ARG A 60 2.63 8.86 3.45
C ARG A 60 3.22 7.87 2.43
N ALA A 61 2.69 7.85 1.21
CA ALA A 61 3.06 6.93 0.14
C ALA A 61 3.17 7.64 -1.22
N SER A 62 4.14 7.24 -2.04
CA SER A 62 4.36 7.80 -3.38
C SER A 62 3.18 7.52 -4.31
N SER A 63 2.62 6.31 -4.29
CA SER A 63 1.45 5.95 -5.10
C SER A 63 0.24 6.85 -4.82
N THR A 64 0.04 7.24 -3.56
CA THR A 64 -1.03 8.19 -3.18
C THR A 64 -0.75 9.60 -3.71
N LEU A 65 0.51 10.05 -3.69
CA LEU A 65 0.90 11.33 -4.30
C LEU A 65 0.66 11.31 -5.82
N ILE A 66 1.04 10.24 -6.52
CA ILE A 66 0.84 10.12 -7.98
C ILE A 66 -0.64 10.17 -8.33
N ILE A 67 -1.48 9.43 -7.60
CA ILE A 67 -2.94 9.48 -7.80
C ILE A 67 -3.47 10.89 -7.51
N HIS A 68 -2.98 11.54 -6.46
CA HIS A 68 -3.34 12.91 -6.15
C HIS A 68 -2.92 13.88 -7.27
N GLN A 69 -1.74 13.75 -7.87
CA GLN A 69 -1.30 14.66 -8.93
C GLN A 69 -2.25 14.69 -10.13
N ARG A 70 -2.98 13.60 -10.38
CA ARG A 70 -3.99 13.53 -11.44
C ARG A 70 -5.14 14.52 -11.26
N ILE A 71 -5.43 14.96 -10.04
CA ILE A 71 -6.45 16.00 -9.82
C ILE A 71 -6.00 17.37 -10.33
N HIS A 72 -4.69 17.59 -10.48
CA HIS A 72 -4.13 18.83 -11.03
C HIS A 72 -3.97 18.76 -12.53
N THR A 73 -3.63 17.58 -13.08
CA THR A 73 -3.42 17.39 -14.52
C THR A 73 -4.69 17.03 -15.28
N GLY A 74 -5.74 16.57 -14.59
CA GLY A 74 -6.97 16.09 -15.21
C GLY A 74 -6.82 14.74 -15.92
N GLU A 75 -5.69 14.05 -15.76
CA GLU A 75 -5.42 12.75 -16.39
C GLU A 75 -6.35 11.65 -15.87
N LYS A 76 -7.10 11.01 -16.78
CA LYS A 76 -7.87 9.80 -16.48
C LYS A 76 -7.00 8.55 -16.67
N PRO A 77 -6.96 7.62 -15.69
CA PRO A 77 -6.10 6.44 -15.78
C PRO A 77 -6.54 5.40 -16.80
N TYR A 78 -7.80 5.44 -17.23
CA TYR A 78 -8.36 4.57 -18.25
C TYR A 78 -9.24 5.43 -19.18
N PRO A 79 -9.24 5.14 -20.49
CA PRO A 79 -10.12 5.81 -21.46
C PRO A 79 -11.61 5.59 -21.16
#